data_AF-A0A2J6PRU7-F1
#
_entry.id   AF-A0A2J6PRU7-F1
#
_cell.length_a   1.000
_cell.length_b   1.000
_cell.length_c   1.000
_cell.angle_alpha   90.00
_cell.angle_beta   90.00
_cell.angle_gamma   90.00
#
_symmetry.space_group_name_H-M   'P 1'
#
loop_
_entity.id
_entity.type
_entity.pdbx_description
1 polymer ?
#
loop_
_entity_poly.entity_id
_entity_poly.type
_entity_poly.pdbx_seq_one_letter_code
_entity_poly.pdbx_strand_id
1 'polypeptide(L)'
;MIPATSTVNEPPTNFPNITSRAPPNTKSVLLTHLDLQMASKQPNYATLTPQEQTEQDNWAQEMIKRVGACPENFDWMRRENPGGYQCEGGGHGITDELLAEGKGGIMVLATKKWSESKGPYY
;
A
#
# COMPACT_ATOMS: atom_id res chain seq x y z
N MET A 1 13.49 -28.01 30.51
CA MET A 1 12.33 -27.32 31.12
C MET A 1 12.86 -25.99 31.62
N ILE A 2 12.41 -24.79 31.22
CA ILE A 2 11.15 -24.25 30.67
C ILE A 2 11.54 -23.12 29.68
N PRO A 3 10.79 -22.86 28.59
CA PRO A 3 11.08 -21.78 27.65
C PRO A 3 10.61 -20.41 28.18
N ALA A 4 11.37 -19.35 27.91
CA ALA A 4 10.89 -17.98 28.10
C ALA A 4 10.09 -17.55 26.86
N THR A 5 8.78 -17.42 27.01
CA THR A 5 7.88 -16.83 26.01
C THR A 5 8.04 -15.32 26.00
N SER A 6 8.58 -14.77 24.91
CA SER A 6 8.53 -13.34 24.62
C SER A 6 7.15 -13.00 24.06
N THR A 7 6.25 -12.55 24.91
CA THR A 7 4.99 -11.90 24.49
C THR A 7 5.31 -10.45 24.12
N VAL A 8 5.45 -10.17 22.83
CA VAL A 8 5.40 -8.80 22.32
C VAL A 8 3.95 -8.35 22.30
N ASN A 9 3.57 -7.53 23.28
CA ASN A 9 2.31 -6.80 23.24
C ASN A 9 2.54 -5.55 22.38
N GLU A 10 2.34 -5.65 21.07
CA GLU A 10 2.23 -4.46 20.22
C GLU A 10 0.88 -3.78 20.47
N PRO A 11 0.85 -2.44 20.66
CA PRO A 11 -0.41 -1.73 20.86
C PRO A 11 -1.26 -1.81 19.59
N PRO A 12 -2.60 -1.91 19.69
CA PRO A 12 -3.47 -1.91 18.54
C PRO A 12 -3.30 -0.59 17.79
N THR A 13 -2.75 -0.67 16.58
CA THR A 13 -2.62 0.45 15.67
C THR A 13 -4.02 0.83 15.20
N ASN A 14 -4.62 1.80 15.89
CA ASN A 14 -5.88 2.42 15.51
C ASN A 14 -5.63 3.29 14.26
N PHE A 15 -5.50 2.64 13.11
CA PHE A 15 -5.47 3.33 11.84
C PHE A 15 -6.87 3.90 11.58
N PRO A 16 -6.98 5.19 11.17
CA PRO A 16 -8.26 5.71 10.74
C PRO A 16 -8.81 4.78 9.66
N ASN A 17 -10.09 4.44 9.76
CA ASN A 17 -10.81 3.71 8.73
C ASN A 17 -10.95 4.66 7.52
N ILE A 18 -9.91 4.75 6.70
CA ILE A 18 -9.89 5.58 5.49
C ILE A 18 -10.75 4.84 4.48
N THR A 19 -12.06 5.10 4.50
CA THR A 19 -12.95 4.69 3.41
C THR A 19 -12.54 5.48 2.16
N SER A 20 -11.63 4.91 1.38
CA SER A 20 -11.18 5.48 0.12
C SER A 20 -12.36 5.62 -0.85
N ARG A 21 -12.54 6.81 -1.39
CA ARG A 21 -13.39 7.03 -2.57
C ARG A 21 -12.71 8.03 -3.47
N ALA A 22 -12.06 7.53 -4.52
CA ALA A 22 -11.68 8.37 -5.64
C ALA A 22 -12.90 9.17 -6.16
N PRO A 23 -12.68 10.39 -6.69
CA PRO A 23 -13.72 11.13 -7.39
C PRO A 23 -14.43 10.26 -8.45
N PRO A 24 -15.74 10.44 -8.69
CA PRO A 24 -16.52 9.55 -9.57
C PRO A 24 -15.97 9.38 -11.00
N ASN A 25 -15.24 10.39 -11.50
CA ASN A 25 -14.71 10.43 -12.86
C ASN A 25 -13.22 10.05 -12.95
N THR A 26 -12.60 9.61 -11.85
CA THR A 26 -11.20 9.19 -11.87
C THR A 26 -11.06 7.90 -12.69
N LYS A 27 -10.22 7.98 -13.74
CA LYS A 27 -9.96 6.85 -14.63
C LYS A 27 -9.24 5.73 -13.89
N SER A 28 -9.54 4.49 -14.26
CA SER A 28 -8.80 3.33 -13.76
C SER A 28 -7.41 3.29 -14.39
N VAL A 29 -6.41 2.92 -13.59
CA VAL A 29 -5.06 2.57 -14.05
C VAL A 29 -4.88 1.07 -14.19
N LEU A 30 -5.89 0.27 -13.80
CA LEU A 30 -5.99 -1.16 -14.10
C LEU A 30 -6.51 -1.31 -15.53
N LEU A 31 -5.63 -1.71 -16.45
CA LEU A 31 -5.89 -1.70 -17.90
C LEU A 31 -6.12 -3.09 -18.45
N THR A 32 -5.70 -4.13 -17.73
CA THR A 32 -5.77 -5.52 -18.18
C THR A 32 -6.59 -6.39 -17.23
N HIS A 33 -7.01 -7.56 -17.69
CA HIS A 33 -7.64 -8.55 -16.80
C HIS A 33 -6.69 -9.01 -15.70
N LEU A 34 -5.39 -9.12 -16.00
CA LEU A 34 -4.36 -9.41 -15.01
C LEU A 34 -4.30 -8.32 -13.93
N ASP A 35 -4.36 -7.04 -14.31
CA ASP A 35 -4.37 -5.94 -13.34
C ASP A 35 -5.55 -6.05 -12.37
N LEU A 36 -6.74 -6.40 -12.87
CA LEU A 36 -7.93 -6.60 -12.03
C LEU A 36 -7.77 -7.79 -11.07
N GLN A 37 -7.18 -8.89 -11.54
CA GLN A 37 -6.90 -10.05 -10.71
C GLN A 37 -5.90 -9.73 -9.60
N MET A 38 -4.78 -9.09 -9.95
CA MET A 38 -3.76 -8.71 -8.98
C MET A 38 -4.29 -7.68 -7.98
N ALA A 39 -5.04 -6.67 -8.45
CA ALA A 39 -5.71 -5.71 -7.59
C ALA A 39 -6.65 -6.37 -6.58
N SER A 40 -7.40 -7.41 -6.97
CA SER A 40 -8.30 -8.13 -6.07
C SER A 40 -7.58 -8.90 -4.94
N LYS A 41 -6.30 -9.24 -5.15
CA LYS A 41 -5.45 -9.93 -4.15
C LYS A 41 -4.76 -8.97 -3.20
N GLN A 42 -4.45 -7.75 -3.64
CA GLN A 42 -3.61 -6.80 -2.90
C GLN A 42 -4.07 -6.54 -1.46
N PRO A 43 -5.37 -6.34 -1.13
CA PRO A 43 -5.81 -6.12 0.26
C PRO A 43 -5.55 -7.32 1.18
N ASN A 44 -5.34 -8.51 0.60
CA ASN A 44 -5.08 -9.75 1.32
C ASN A 44 -3.60 -10.18 1.19
N TYR A 45 -2.69 -9.27 0.81
CA TYR A 45 -1.27 -9.55 0.58
C TYR A 45 -0.64 -10.41 1.69
N ALA A 46 -0.89 -10.06 2.95
CA ALA A 46 -0.33 -10.76 4.11
C ALA A 46 -0.75 -12.24 4.23
N THR A 47 -1.81 -12.66 3.54
CA THR A 47 -2.32 -14.04 3.52
C THR A 47 -1.78 -14.86 2.35
N LEU A 48 -1.12 -14.21 1.38
CA LEU A 48 -0.58 -14.85 0.19
C LEU A 48 0.66 -15.68 0.53
N THR A 49 0.92 -16.71 -0.28
CA THR A 49 2.18 -17.47 -0.21
C THR A 49 3.39 -16.60 -0.58
N PRO A 50 4.64 -16.95 -0.20
CA PRO A 50 5.82 -16.16 -0.56
C PRO A 50 6.01 -15.96 -2.08
N GLN A 51 5.63 -16.95 -2.88
CA GLN A 51 5.67 -16.84 -4.33
C GLN A 51 4.64 -15.81 -4.83
N GLU A 52 3.40 -15.89 -4.36
CA GLU A 52 2.35 -14.94 -4.72
C GLU A 52 2.67 -13.53 -4.24
N GLN A 53 3.29 -13.37 -3.06
CA GLN A 53 3.77 -12.07 -2.58
C GLN A 53 4.80 -11.46 -3.54
N THR A 54 5.73 -12.27 -4.04
CA THR A 54 6.72 -11.81 -5.03
C THR A 54 6.06 -11.37 -6.34
N GLU A 55 5.08 -12.13 -6.82
CA GLU A 55 4.29 -11.76 -8.01
C GLU A 55 3.50 -10.46 -7.77
N GLN A 56 2.94 -10.31 -6.56
CA GLN A 56 2.17 -9.15 -6.14
C GLN A 56 3.04 -7.89 -6.02
N ASP A 57 4.24 -8.00 -5.45
CA ASP A 57 5.21 -6.92 -5.38
C ASP A 57 5.65 -6.45 -6.76
N ASN A 58 5.94 -7.38 -7.68
CA ASN A 58 6.31 -7.03 -9.05
C ASN A 58 5.18 -6.26 -9.76
N TRP A 59 3.95 -6.75 -9.63
CA TRP A 59 2.78 -6.05 -10.17
C TRP A 59 2.59 -4.67 -9.52
N ALA A 60 2.72 -4.58 -8.20
CA ALA A 60 2.56 -3.35 -7.46
C ALA A 60 3.55 -2.28 -7.89
N GLN A 61 4.83 -2.62 -8.05
CA GLN A 61 5.87 -1.70 -8.54
C GLN A 61 5.54 -1.16 -9.93
N GLU A 62 5.04 -2.01 -10.85
CA GLU A 62 4.60 -1.58 -12.17
C GLU A 62 3.39 -0.63 -12.10
N MET A 63 2.44 -0.87 -11.19
CA MET A 63 1.30 0.04 -10.99
C MET A 63 1.76 1.39 -10.43
N ILE A 64 2.64 1.39 -9.42
CA ILE A 64 3.17 2.60 -8.79
C ILE A 64 3.94 3.45 -9.82
N LYS A 65 4.78 2.80 -10.64
CA LYS A 65 5.50 3.46 -11.73
C LYS A 65 4.55 4.04 -12.78
N ARG A 66 3.50 3.31 -13.15
CA ARG A 66 2.50 3.76 -14.14
C ARG A 66 1.81 5.06 -13.71
N VAL A 67 1.55 5.23 -12.42
CA VAL A 67 0.86 6.43 -11.90
C VAL A 67 1.80 7.60 -11.60
N GLY A 68 3.12 7.37 -11.55
CA GLY A 68 4.09 8.42 -11.24
C GLY A 68 3.90 9.00 -9.84
N ALA A 69 3.53 8.17 -8.86
CA ALA A 69 3.03 8.62 -7.56
C ALA A 69 4.03 9.48 -6.77
N CYS A 70 5.35 9.28 -6.93
CA CYS A 70 6.35 10.09 -6.26
C CYS A 70 6.83 11.21 -7.20
N PRO A 71 6.53 12.50 -6.94
CA PRO A 71 7.02 13.60 -7.76
C PRO A 71 8.56 13.69 -7.80
N GLU A 72 9.22 13.14 -6.78
CA GLU A 72 10.67 13.13 -6.62
C GLU A 72 11.32 11.87 -7.23
N ASN A 73 10.53 10.96 -7.82
CA ASN A 73 10.99 9.71 -8.46
C ASN A 73 11.82 8.78 -7.55
N PHE A 74 11.56 8.79 -6.24
CA PHE A 74 12.16 7.80 -5.34
C PHE A 74 11.58 6.40 -5.57
N ASP A 75 12.40 5.38 -5.28
CA ASP A 75 11.98 3.99 -5.22
C ASP A 75 10.95 3.77 -4.09
N TRP A 76 10.21 2.67 -4.19
CA TRP A 76 9.10 2.36 -3.30
C TRP A 76 9.35 1.05 -2.55
N MET A 77 9.30 1.12 -1.23
CA MET A 77 9.58 -0.01 -0.35
C MET A 77 8.28 -0.52 0.27
N ARG A 78 8.09 -1.83 0.24
CA ARG A 78 7.02 -2.51 0.99
C ARG A 78 7.10 -2.12 2.47
N ARG A 79 5.95 -1.78 3.05
CA ARG A 79 5.77 -1.52 4.47
C ARG A 79 4.67 -2.43 4.98
N GLU A 80 4.91 -2.97 6.17
CA GLU A 80 3.88 -3.65 6.95
C GLU A 80 3.42 -2.71 8.06
N ASN A 81 2.15 -2.83 8.45
CA ASN A 81 1.53 -2.05 9.52
C ASN A 81 1.58 -0.51 9.31
N PRO A 82 0.80 0.04 8.36
CA PRO A 82 -0.17 -0.64 7.50
C PRO A 82 0.49 -1.26 6.27
N GLY A 83 -0.18 -2.25 5.69
CA GLY A 83 0.25 -2.89 4.44
C GLY A 83 0.24 -1.89 3.28
N GLY A 84 1.33 -1.86 2.52
CA GLY A 84 1.44 -1.01 1.34
C GLY A 84 2.89 -0.68 0.99
N TYR A 85 3.10 0.46 0.34
CA TYR A 85 4.41 0.92 -0.10
C TYR A 85 4.63 2.37 0.32
N GLN A 86 5.87 2.69 0.70
CA GLN A 86 6.31 4.04 1.03
C GLN A 86 7.52 4.39 0.18
N CYS A 87 7.55 5.59 -0.39
CA CYS A 87 8.73 6.03 -1.14
C CYS A 87 9.96 6.15 -0.22
N GLU A 88 11.17 5.98 -0.75
CA GLU A 88 12.40 6.05 0.06
C GLU A 88 12.63 7.44 0.70
N GLY A 89 12.13 8.52 0.08
CA GLY A 89 12.09 9.85 0.70
C GLY A 89 11.23 9.90 1.96
N GLY A 90 10.28 8.97 2.09
CA GLY A 90 9.38 8.76 3.23
C GLY A 90 8.13 9.65 3.22
N GLY A 91 8.05 10.63 2.33
CA GLY A 91 6.97 11.62 2.30
C GLY A 91 5.65 11.11 1.70
N HIS A 92 5.66 9.97 1.02
CA HIS A 92 4.51 9.46 0.31
C HIS A 92 4.30 7.97 0.55
N GLY A 93 3.03 7.57 0.65
CA GLY A 93 2.62 6.18 0.87
C GLY A 93 1.42 5.81 0.01
N ILE A 94 1.31 4.53 -0.36
CA ILE A 94 0.15 3.94 -1.02
C ILE A 94 -0.19 2.68 -0.25
N THR A 95 -1.40 2.60 0.31
CA THR A 95 -1.83 1.39 1.03
C THR A 95 -2.22 0.29 0.05
N ASP A 96 -2.28 -0.95 0.53
CA ASP A 96 -2.76 -2.08 -0.25
C ASP A 96 -4.17 -1.83 -0.84
N GLU A 97 -5.04 -1.15 -0.09
CA GLU A 97 -6.39 -0.78 -0.55
C GLU A 97 -6.37 0.29 -1.65
N LEU A 98 -5.52 1.31 -1.53
CA LEU A 98 -5.40 2.35 -2.57
C LEU A 98 -4.84 1.80 -3.87
N LEU A 99 -3.89 0.86 -3.76
CA LEU A 99 -3.34 0.19 -4.92
C LEU A 99 -4.37 -0.75 -5.57
N ALA A 100 -5.15 -1.48 -4.76
CA ALA A 100 -6.27 -2.31 -5.21
C ALA A 100 -7.40 -1.50 -5.87
N GLU A 101 -7.67 -0.29 -5.36
CA GLU A 101 -8.67 0.62 -5.94
C GLU A 101 -8.31 0.96 -7.39
N GLY A 102 -7.01 1.01 -7.71
CA GLY A 102 -6.55 1.18 -9.09
C GLY A 102 -6.88 2.56 -9.66
N LYS A 103 -6.92 3.58 -8.80
CA LYS A 103 -7.27 4.96 -9.15
C LYS A 103 -6.11 5.95 -9.04
N GLY A 104 -4.94 5.49 -8.58
CA GLY A 104 -3.74 6.32 -8.44
C GLY A 104 -3.69 7.14 -7.15
N GLY A 105 -4.45 6.74 -6.13
CA GLY A 105 -4.51 7.45 -4.85
C GLY A 105 -3.19 7.35 -4.06
N ILE A 106 -2.80 8.45 -3.42
CA ILE A 106 -1.58 8.53 -2.59
C ILE A 106 -1.85 9.23 -1.25
N MET A 107 -1.14 8.79 -0.21
CA MET A 107 -1.08 9.42 1.10
C MET A 107 0.16 10.29 1.23
N VAL A 108 0.02 11.48 1.81
CA VAL A 108 1.15 12.35 2.19
C VAL A 108 1.49 12.10 3.65
N LEU A 109 2.75 11.75 3.94
CA LEU A 109 3.27 11.44 5.27
C LEU A 109 4.31 12.50 5.67
N ALA A 110 3.84 13.66 6.15
CA ALA A 110 4.72 14.80 6.45
C ALA A 110 5.84 14.46 7.46
N THR A 111 5.56 13.56 8.41
CA THR A 111 6.53 13.09 9.41
C THR A 111 7.09 11.70 9.08
N LYS A 112 6.85 11.22 7.87
CA LYS A 112 7.23 9.88 7.38
C LYS A 112 6.58 8.72 8.12
N LYS A 113 5.60 9.01 9.00
CA LYS A 113 4.83 8.03 9.75
C LYS A 113 3.44 7.88 9.17
N TRP A 114 3.01 6.63 8.99
CA TRP A 114 1.68 6.30 8.48
C TRP A 114 0.54 6.81 9.36
N SER A 115 0.72 6.80 10.68
CA SER A 115 -0.26 7.30 11.66
C SER A 115 -0.53 8.81 11.54
N GLU A 116 0.34 9.54 10.86
CA GLU A 116 0.28 11.00 10.70
C GLU A 116 0.05 11.39 9.22
N SER A 117 -0.52 10.47 8.44
CA SER A 117 -0.78 10.66 7.01
C SER A 117 -2.01 11.53 6.72
N LYS A 118 -2.03 12.13 5.53
CA LYS A 118 -3.16 12.87 4.95
C LYS A 118 -3.48 12.33 3.55
N GLY A 119 -4.75 12.39 3.15
CA GLY A 119 -5.22 11.90 1.85
C GLY A 119 -6.33 10.84 1.99
N PRO A 120 -6.57 10.01 0.95
CA PRO A 120 -5.81 9.93 -0.30
C PRO A 120 -5.98 11.15 -1.23
N TYR A 121 -4.98 11.40 -2.07
CA TYR A 121 -4.99 12.39 -3.16
C TYR A 121 -4.93 11.69 -4.52
N TYR A 122 -5.63 12.21 -5.53
CA TYR A 122 -5.73 11.67 -6.90
C TYR A 122 -5.44 12.74 -7.94
#